data_AF-A0A1I4V439-F1
#
_entry.id   AF-A0A1I4V439-F1
#
_cell.length_a   1.000
_cell.length_b   1.000
_cell.length_c   1.000
_cell.angle_alpha   90.00
_cell.angle_beta   90.00
_cell.angle_gamma   90.00
#
_symmetry.space_group_name_H-M   'P 1'
#
loop_
_entity.id
_entity.type
_entity.pdbx_description
1 polymer ?
#
loop_
_entity_poly.entity_id
_entity_poly.type
_entity_poly.pdbx_seq_one_letter_code
_entity_poly.pdbx_strand_id
1 'polypeptide(L)' 'MSVYQWARREVQGSQALAQEIGFDPGLSLRALLSAVVQQSKAVRSLEDLADELLFLAENLDDSQDYAFMRP' A
#
# COMPACT_ATOMS: atom_id res chain seq x y z
N MET A 1 -8.90 13.62 8.48
CA MET A 1 -8.29 12.41 7.89
C MET A 1 -6.97 12.82 7.29
N SER A 2 -5.86 12.22 7.72
CA SER A 2 -4.54 12.48 7.11
C SER A 2 -4.42 11.78 5.75
N VAL A 3 -3.47 12.22 4.91
CA VAL A 3 -3.18 11.57 3.63
C VAL A 3 -2.87 10.08 3.79
N TYR A 4 -2.17 9.70 4.86
CA TYR A 4 -1.86 8.30 5.19
C TYR A 4 -3.11 7.49 5.56
N GLN A 5 -4.04 8.08 6.32
CA GLN A 5 -5.31 7.43 6.68
C GLN A 5 -6.19 7.21 5.45
N TRP A 6 -6.25 8.19 4.55
CA TRP A 6 -6.96 8.05 3.28
C TRP A 6 -6.33 6.95 2.41
N ALA A 7 -5.02 6.98 2.20
CA ALA A 7 -4.31 5.99 1.39
C ALA A 7 -4.49 4.56 1.92
N ARG A 8 -4.41 4.36 3.25
CA ARG A 8 -4.65 3.05 3.88
C ARG A 8 -6.06 2.52 3.59
N ARG A 9 -7.07 3.40 3.63
CA ARG A 9 -8.46 3.03 3.31
C ARG A 9 -8.63 2.63 1.84
N GLU A 10 -8.02 3.37 0.91
CA GLU A 10 -8.09 3.05 -0.52
C GLU A 10 -7.44 1.69 -0.83
N VAL A 11 -6.29 1.41 -0.21
CA VAL A 11 -5.60 0.11 -0.34
C VAL A 11 -6.45 -1.03 0.23
N GLN A 12 -7.04 -0.86 1.41
CA GLN A 12 -7.92 -1.85 2.02
C GLN A 12 -9.16 -2.13 1.16
N GLY A 13 -9.80 -1.09 0.61
CA GLY A 13 -10.93 -1.24 -0.30
C GLY A 13 -10.56 -1.98 -1.58
N SER A 14 -9.41 -1.65 -2.15
CA SER A 14 -8.88 -2.30 -3.36
C SER A 14 -8.55 -3.78 -3.12
N GLN A 15 -8.00 -4.11 -1.95
CA GLN A 15 -7.71 -5.47 -1.56
C GLN A 15 -8.98 -6.29 -1.33
N ALA A 16 -10.00 -5.72 -0.68
CA ALA A 16 -11.29 -6.36 -0.49
C ALA A 16 -11.96 -6.68 -1.85
N LEU A 17 -11.97 -5.72 -2.78
CA LEU A 17 -12.49 -5.93 -4.13
C LEU A 17 -11.69 -7.01 -4.88
N ALA A 18 -10.36 -7.00 -4.79
CA ALA A 18 -9.53 -8.02 -5.42
C ALA A 18 -9.82 -9.42 -4.86
N GLN A 19 -10.09 -9.53 -3.56
CA GLN A 19 -10.46 -10.79 -2.92
C GLN A 19 -11.85 -11.28 -3.36
N GLU A 20 -12.82 -10.38 -3.52
CA GLU A 20 -14.15 -10.71 -4.07
C GLU A 20 -14.06 -11.24 -5.51
N ILE A 21 -13.12 -10.71 -6.31
CA ILE A 21 -12.83 -11.19 -7.68
C ILE A 21 -12.10 -12.54 -7.66
N GLY A 22 -11.49 -12.94 -6.53
CA GLY A 22 -10.77 -14.19 -6.37
C GLY A 22 -9.26 -14.10 -6.63
N PHE A 23 -8.68 -12.90 -6.62
CA PHE A 23 -7.23 -12.74 -6.69
C PHE A 23 -6.55 -13.10 -5.38
N ASP A 24 -5.35 -13.68 -5.48
CA ASP A 24 -4.49 -13.92 -4.32
C ASP A 24 -4.12 -12.59 -3.62
N PRO A 25 -4.18 -12.52 -2.27
CA PRO A 25 -3.84 -11.31 -1.53
C PRO A 25 -2.42 -10.80 -1.79
N GLY A 26 -1.44 -11.69 -1.88
CA GLY A 26 -0.05 -11.31 -2.16
C GLY A 26 0.16 -10.84 -3.60
N LEU A 27 -0.57 -11.44 -4.56
CA LEU A 27 -0.56 -11.01 -5.95
C LEU A 27 -1.19 -9.63 -6.13
N SER A 28 -2.36 -9.40 -5.55
CA SER A 28 -3.08 -8.12 -5.65
C SER A 28 -2.32 -6.96 -4.99
N LEU A 29 -1.72 -7.18 -3.81
CA LEU A 29 -0.87 -6.18 -3.17
C LEU A 29 0.36 -5.83 -4.02
N ARG A 30 1.02 -6.82 -4.63
CA ARG A 30 2.14 -6.56 -5.55
C ARG A 30 1.70 -5.75 -6.77
N ALA A 31 0.55 -6.07 -7.35
CA ALA A 31 0.02 -5.32 -8.48
C ALA A 31 -0.31 -3.85 -8.11
N LEU A 32 -0.91 -3.62 -6.93
CA LEU A 32 -1.17 -2.28 -6.42
C LEU A 32 0.13 -1.48 -6.21
N LEU A 33 1.15 -2.10 -5.61
CA LEU A 33 2.46 -1.47 -5.43
C LEU A 33 3.10 -1.11 -6.79
N SER A 34 3.03 -2.00 -7.78
CA SER A 34 3.53 -1.71 -9.13
C SER A 34 2.82 -0.51 -9.76
N ALA A 35 1.50 -0.41 -9.63
CA ALA A 35 0.73 0.73 -10.14
C ALA A 35 1.13 2.05 -9.45
N VAL A 36 1.35 2.03 -8.13
CA VAL A 36 1.83 3.21 -7.38
C VAL A 36 3.22 3.62 -7.86
N VAL A 37 4.17 2.69 -7.93
CA VAL A 37 5.56 2.97 -8.38
C VAL A 37 5.58 3.55 -9.79
N GLN A 38 4.74 3.03 -10.70
CA GLN A 38 4.61 3.55 -12.05
C GLN A 38 4.16 5.01 -12.07
N GLN A 39 3.18 5.38 -11.23
CA GLN A 39 2.68 6.75 -11.13
C GLN A 39 3.69 7.68 -10.43
N SER A 40 4.39 7.20 -9.41
CA SER A 40 5.40 7.97 -8.67
C SER A 40 6.55 8.46 -9.57
N LYS A 41 6.91 7.70 -10.61
CA LYS A 41 7.92 8.12 -11.60
C LYS A 41 7.57 9.43 -12.31
N ALA A 42 6.31 9.84 -12.36
CA ALA A 42 5.90 11.11 -12.96
C ALA A 42 6.24 12.33 -12.08
N VAL A 43 6.48 12.13 -10.78
CA VAL A 43 6.64 13.21 -9.80
C VAL A 43 7.93 13.09 -8.97
N ARG A 44 8.70 12.01 -9.16
CA ARG A 44 9.90 11.71 -8.39
C ARG A 44 10.94 11.00 -9.25
N SER A 45 12.22 11.20 -8.94
CA SER A 45 13.32 10.47 -9.57
C SER A 45 13.31 8.99 -9.18
N LEU A 46 14.03 8.15 -9.92
CA LEU A 46 14.15 6.74 -9.58
C LEU A 46 14.89 6.53 -8.24
N GLU A 47 15.94 7.30 -8.00
CA GLU A 47 16.78 7.22 -6.80
C GLU A 47 15.99 7.60 -5.56
N ASP A 48 15.33 8.77 -5.58
CA ASP A 48 14.50 9.24 -4.46
C ASP A 48 13.32 8.29 -4.17
N LEU A 49 12.79 7.60 -5.19
CA LEU A 49 11.71 6.64 -5.02
C LEU A 49 12.23 5.32 -4.41
N ALA A 50 13.42 4.88 -4.82
CA ALA A 50 14.05 3.69 -4.26
C ALA A 50 14.38 3.90 -2.77
N ASP A 51 14.96 5.05 -2.43
CA ASP A 51 15.29 5.41 -1.05
C ASP A 51 14.04 5.52 -0.18
N GLU A 52 12.96 6.14 -0.70
CA GLU A 52 11.69 6.24 0.00
C GLU A 52 11.05 4.87 0.24
N LEU A 53 11.06 3.97 -0.74
CA LEU A 53 10.54 2.61 -0.59
C LEU A 53 11.35 1.82 0.45
N LEU A 54 12.68 1.96 0.43
CA LEU A 54 13.54 1.32 1.42
C LEU A 54 13.25 1.86 2.83
N PHE A 55 13.19 3.18 2.97
CA PHE A 55 12.86 3.83 4.24
C PHE A 55 11.50 3.35 4.77
N LEU A 56 10.47 3.28 3.92
CA LEU A 56 9.15 2.80 4.32
C LEU A 56 9.20 1.33 4.76
N ALA A 57 9.96 0.48 4.06
CA ALA A 57 10.10 -0.94 4.40
C ALA A 57 10.84 -1.15 5.73
N GLU A 58 11.90 -0.37 5.98
CA GLU A 58 12.68 -0.43 7.22
C GLU A 58 11.93 0.12 8.44
N ASN A 59 10.95 0.99 8.21
CA ASN A 59 10.13 1.64 9.25
C ASN A 59 8.69 1.12 9.29
N LEU A 60 8.44 -0.08 8.76
CA LEU A 60 7.17 -0.78 8.95
C LEU A 60 6.98 -1.08 10.43
N ASP A 61 6.12 -0.31 11.09
CA ASP A 61 5.75 -0.54 12.48
C ASP A 61 4.57 -1.51 12.54
N ASP A 62 4.86 -2.76 12.91
CA ASP A 62 3.88 -3.83 13.14
C ASP A 62 2.89 -3.49 14.29
N SER A 63 3.16 -2.46 15.10
CA SER A 63 2.32 -2.09 16.24
C SER A 63 1.10 -1.21 15.87
N GLN A 64 0.92 -0.83 14.60
CA GLN A 64 -0.28 -0.13 14.09
C GLN A 64 -1.45 -1.10 13.79
N ASP A 65 -1.58 -2.09 14.68
CA ASP A 65 -2.48 -3.23 14.59
C ASP A 65 -3.96 -2.80 14.59
N TYR A 66 -4.63 -3.12 13.50
CA TYR A 66 -6.04 -3.52 13.37
C TYR A 66 -6.99 -3.22 14.55
N ALA A 67 -7.28 -1.95 14.83
CA ALA A 67 -8.40 -1.56 15.69
C ALA A 67 -9.80 -1.79 15.06
N PHE A 68 -9.90 -2.44 13.89
CA PHE A 68 -11.16 -2.59 13.14
C PHE A 68 -11.61 -4.03 12.87
N MET A 69 -10.98 -5.04 13.49
CA MET A 69 -11.56 -6.39 13.52
C MET A 69 -11.50 -6.98 14.93
N ARG A 70 -12.45 -6.59 15.77
CA ARG A 70 -13.02 -7.51 16.78
C ARG A 70 -14.54 -7.61 16.51
N PRO A 71 -15.11 -8.83 16.61
CA PRO A 71 -16.49 -9.13 16.22
C PRO A 71 -17.54 -8.37 17.04
#